data_AF-A0A967MZK5-F1
#
_entry.id   AF-A0A967MZK5-F1
#
_cell.length_a   1.000
_cell.length_b   1.000
_cell.length_c   1.000
_cell.angle_alpha   90.00
_cell.angle_beta   90.00
_cell.angle_gamma   90.00
#
_symmetry.space_group_name_H-M   'P 1'
#
loop_
_entity.id
_entity.type
_entity.pdbx_description
1 polymer ?
#
loop_
_entity_poly.entity_id
_entity_poly.type
_entity_poly.pdbx_seq_one_letter_code
_entity_poly.pdbx_strand_id
1 'polypeptide(L)'
;MISPYIQPGEQQRSLPYSGETILRLIGQIAATYLVAEGPDGLYLIDQHAAHERILYEKFMEQKENSIPIQTLMKPETVELTPVEAELVEEQLPILKKIGFDIEIFGPNAFIIRGIPS
;
A
#
# COMPACT_ATOMS: atom_id res chain seq x y z
N MET A 1 43.25 25.16 33.76
CA MET A 1 43.23 25.35 32.29
C MET A 1 41.94 24.73 31.78
N ILE A 2 41.09 25.54 31.13
CA ILE A 2 39.69 25.26 30.84
C ILE A 2 39.61 24.82 29.38
N SER A 3 39.00 23.66 29.12
CA SER A 3 38.78 23.13 27.77
C SER A 3 37.73 23.99 27.04
N PRO A 4 37.97 24.49 25.82
CA PRO A 4 36.99 25.29 25.11
C PRO A 4 35.91 24.39 24.51
N TYR A 5 34.65 24.69 24.84
CA TYR A 5 33.47 24.18 24.14
C TYR A 5 33.53 24.65 22.68
N ILE A 6 33.55 23.70 21.75
CA ILE A 6 33.33 23.97 20.32
C ILE A 6 31.84 24.27 20.17
N GLN A 7 31.49 25.50 19.79
CA GLN A 7 30.13 25.83 19.37
C GLN A 7 29.86 25.15 18.02
N PRO A 8 28.78 24.37 17.85
CA PRO A 8 28.37 23.95 16.53
C PRO A 8 27.78 25.16 15.80
N GLY A 9 28.49 25.62 14.77
CA GLY A 9 27.98 26.63 13.85
C GLY A 9 26.71 26.12 13.17
N GLU A 10 25.65 26.92 13.26
CA GLU A 10 24.44 26.79 12.46
C GLU A 10 24.78 27.00 10.99
N GLN A 11 25.16 25.93 10.30
CA GLN A 11 25.03 25.87 8.85
C GLN A 11 23.86 24.94 8.53
N GLN A 12 22.66 25.48 8.70
CA GLN A 12 21.46 24.91 8.13
C GLN A 12 21.63 24.95 6.61
N ARG A 13 22.03 23.82 6.01
CA ARG A 13 22.10 23.68 4.55
C ARG A 13 20.68 23.85 4.01
N SER A 14 20.35 25.04 3.51
CA SER A 14 19.14 25.24 2.73
C SER A 14 19.29 24.50 1.40
N LEU A 15 18.56 23.40 1.24
CA LEU A 15 18.55 22.62 0.01
C LEU A 15 17.52 23.21 -0.96
N PRO A 16 17.80 23.20 -2.27
CA PRO A 16 16.90 23.81 -3.25
C PRO A 16 15.61 23.00 -3.36
N TYR A 17 14.51 23.61 -2.93
CA TYR A 17 13.15 23.06 -3.05
C TYR A 17 12.65 23.26 -4.49
N SER A 18 12.89 22.28 -5.36
CA SER A 18 12.33 22.27 -6.71
C SER A 18 10.94 21.62 -6.70
N GLY A 19 9.93 22.40 -6.35
CA GLY A 19 8.55 22.39 -6.88
C GLY A 19 7.65 21.15 -6.87
N GLU A 20 8.15 19.91 -6.79
CA GLU A 20 7.33 18.73 -7.09
C GLU A 20 7.40 17.61 -6.05
N THR A 21 8.12 17.79 -4.94
CA THR A 21 8.09 16.82 -3.83
C THR A 21 8.37 17.51 -2.50
N ILE A 22 7.40 17.40 -1.59
CA ILE A 22 7.43 18.05 -0.27
C ILE A 22 8.45 17.37 0.67
N LEU A 23 8.78 16.10 0.41
CA LEU A 23 9.66 15.28 1.25
C LEU A 23 10.74 14.58 0.43
N ARG A 24 12.01 14.84 0.73
CA ARG A 24 13.13 14.11 0.11
C ARG A 24 13.49 12.88 0.93
N LEU A 25 13.43 11.70 0.31
CA LEU A 25 13.80 10.44 0.95
C LEU A 25 15.30 10.39 1.27
N ILE A 26 15.62 10.08 2.52
CA ILE A 26 16.99 9.92 3.03
C ILE A 26 17.38 8.44 3.11
N GLY A 27 16.45 7.58 3.52
CA GLY A 27 16.72 6.14 3.63
C GLY A 27 15.60 5.38 4.32
N GLN A 28 15.90 4.16 4.77
CA GLN A 28 14.98 3.31 5.52
C GLN A 28 15.62 2.76 6.80
N ILE A 29 14.80 2.49 7.81
CA ILE A 29 15.22 1.85 9.06
C ILE A 29 14.45 0.54 9.22
N ALA A 30 15.18 -0.55 9.47
CA ALA A 30 14.66 -1.88 9.74
C ALA A 30 13.63 -2.42 8.72
N ALA A 31 13.62 -1.87 7.50
CA ALA A 31 12.60 -2.13 6.48
C ALA A 31 11.15 -1.87 6.96
N THR A 32 10.97 -0.99 7.95
CA THR A 32 9.66 -0.63 8.53
C THR A 32 9.37 0.85 8.33
N TYR A 33 10.38 1.70 8.49
CA TYR A 33 10.21 3.15 8.42
C TYR A 33 10.99 3.75 7.27
N LEU A 34 10.35 4.66 6.53
CA LEU A 34 11.02 5.58 5.62
C LEU A 34 11.43 6.84 6.38
N VAL A 35 12.66 7.28 6.16
CA VAL A 35 13.22 8.51 6.72
C VAL A 35 13.27 9.55 5.61
N ALA A 36 12.63 10.70 5.80
CA ALA A 36 12.62 11.78 4.81
C ALA A 36 12.89 13.15 5.45
N GLU A 37 13.47 14.07 4.69
CA GLU A 37 13.63 15.48 5.07
C GLU A 37 12.59 16.35 4.35
N GLY A 38 12.03 17.34 5.04
CA GLY A 38 11.07 18.30 4.49
C GLY A 38 11.19 19.67 5.14
N PRO A 39 10.28 20.61 4.81
CA PRO A 39 10.32 22.00 5.30
C PRO A 39 10.38 22.13 6.82
N ASP A 40 9.69 21.24 7.54
CA ASP A 40 9.61 21.27 9.01
C ASP A 40 10.62 20.34 9.70
N GLY A 41 11.56 19.75 8.93
CA GLY A 41 12.63 18.90 9.47
C GLY A 41 12.53 17.43 9.04
N LEU A 42 12.73 16.52 10.01
CA LEU A 42 12.81 15.08 9.76
C LEU A 42 11.44 14.41 9.92
N TYR A 43 11.09 13.56 8.96
CA TYR A 43 9.88 12.75 8.95
C TYR A 43 10.24 11.28 9.04
N LEU A 44 9.56 10.56 9.92
CA LEU A 44 9.62 9.10 10.03
C LEU A 44 8.25 8.54 9.67
N ILE A 45 8.18 7.78 8.58
CA ILE A 45 6.93 7.30 8.00
C ILE A 45 6.89 5.78 8.14
N ASP A 46 5.85 5.25 8.79
CA ASP A 46 5.58 3.81 8.79
C ASP A 46 5.17 3.39 7.37
N GLN A 47 5.99 2.55 6.73
CA GLN A 47 5.77 2.12 5.36
C GLN A 47 4.50 1.27 5.22
N HIS A 48 4.17 0.45 6.22
CA HIS A 48 3.00 -0.41 6.18
C HIS A 48 1.72 0.43 6.27
N ALA A 49 1.63 1.29 7.27
CA ALA A 49 0.46 2.16 7.44
C ALA A 49 0.29 3.14 6.26
N ALA A 50 1.39 3.68 5.73
CA ALA A 50 1.34 4.54 4.55
C ALA A 50 0.87 3.79 3.30
N HIS A 51 1.38 2.57 3.09
CA HIS A 51 0.98 1.74 1.96
C HIS A 51 -0.50 1.37 2.02
N GLU A 52 -0.99 0.94 3.18
CA GLU A 52 -2.41 0.61 3.39
C GLU A 52 -3.32 1.83 3.19
N ARG A 53 -2.92 3.01 3.69
CA ARG A 53 -3.67 4.25 3.51
C ARG A 53 -3.83 4.60 2.02
N ILE A 54 -2.74 4.52 1.25
CA ILE A 54 -2.74 4.80 -0.19
C ILE A 54 -3.63 3.81 -0.93
N LEU A 55 -3.53 2.51 -0.62
CA LEU A 55 -4.36 1.48 -1.25
C LEU A 55 -5.85 1.70 -0.95
N TYR A 56 -6.19 2.04 0.30
CA TYR A 56 -7.55 2.33 0.69
C TYR A 56 -8.14 3.54 -0.04
N GLU A 57 -7.37 4.63 -0.15
CA GLU A 57 -7.81 5.84 -0.88
C GLU A 57 -8.06 5.55 -2.35
N LYS A 58 -7.11 4.87 -3.02
CA LYS A 58 -7.28 4.45 -4.42
C LYS A 58 -8.53 3.59 -4.61
N PHE A 59 -8.76 2.62 -3.72
CA PHE A 59 -9.94 1.77 -3.79
C PHE A 59 -11.25 2.56 -3.58
N MET A 60 -11.26 3.54 -2.67
CA MET A 60 -12.42 4.40 -2.46
C MET A 60 -12.70 5.33 -3.65
N GLU A 61 -11.67 5.89 -4.28
CA GLU A 61 -11.80 6.72 -5.48
C GLU A 61 -12.30 5.91 -6.69
N GLN A 62 -11.78 4.68 -6.84
CA GLN A 62 -12.17 3.79 -7.94
C GLN A 62 -13.57 3.21 -7.75
N LYS A 63 -14.15 3.21 -6.55
CA LYS A 63 -15.50 2.68 -6.28
C LYS A 63 -16.60 3.39 -7.09
N GLU A 64 -16.39 4.65 -7.47
CA GLU A 64 -17.31 5.38 -8.36
C GLU A 64 -17.16 4.99 -9.85
N ASN A 65 -16.05 4.34 -10.21
CA ASN A 65 -15.75 3.80 -11.54
C ASN A 65 -15.68 2.25 -11.52
N SER A 66 -15.37 1.62 -12.66
CA SER A 66 -15.05 0.18 -12.65
C SER A 66 -13.69 -0.03 -11.99
N ILE A 67 -13.61 -0.87 -10.94
CA ILE A 67 -12.33 -1.23 -10.32
C ILE A 67 -11.50 -2.01 -11.34
N PRO A 68 -10.26 -1.59 -11.65
CA PRO A 68 -9.40 -2.27 -12.59
C PRO A 68 -8.97 -3.62 -12.03
N ILE A 69 -9.00 -4.64 -12.90
CA ILE A 69 -8.63 -6.01 -12.55
C ILE A 69 -7.24 -6.29 -13.11
N GLN A 70 -6.33 -6.69 -12.23
CA GLN A 70 -5.05 -7.28 -12.60
C GLN A 70 -5.23 -8.78 -12.77
N THR A 71 -5.09 -9.26 -14.00
CA THR A 71 -5.06 -10.69 -14.30
C THR A 71 -3.79 -11.33 -13.71
N LEU A 72 -3.96 -12.46 -13.04
CA LEU A 72 -2.87 -13.26 -12.51
C LEU A 72 -2.15 -13.99 -13.65
N MET A 73 -0.82 -14.07 -13.58
CA MET A 73 -0.04 -14.85 -14.56
C MET A 73 -0.39 -16.34 -14.52
N LYS A 74 -0.81 -16.84 -13.35
CA LYS A 74 -1.33 -18.18 -13.15
C LYS A 74 -2.61 -18.05 -12.32
N PRO A 75 -3.74 -18.60 -12.77
CA PRO A 75 -4.93 -18.69 -11.93
C PRO A 75 -4.65 -19.53 -10.69
N GLU A 76 -5.20 -19.11 -9.56
CA GLU A 76 -5.06 -19.79 -8.28
C GLU A 76 -6.35 -20.51 -7.92
N THR A 77 -6.26 -21.79 -7.56
CA THR A 77 -7.41 -22.56 -7.08
C THR A 77 -7.46 -22.51 -5.57
N VAL A 78 -8.60 -22.10 -5.02
CA VAL A 78 -8.85 -22.05 -3.58
C VAL A 78 -9.89 -23.10 -3.22
N GLU A 79 -9.51 -24.03 -2.35
CA GLU A 79 -10.43 -24.99 -1.73
C GLU A 79 -10.94 -24.42 -0.40
N LEU A 80 -12.24 -24.52 -0.18
CA LEU A 80 -12.94 -23.98 0.97
C LEU A 80 -13.70 -25.07 1.70
N THR A 81 -14.05 -24.83 2.96
CA THR A 81 -15.05 -25.66 3.64
C THR A 81 -16.43 -25.46 2.99
N PRO A 82 -17.38 -26.40 3.13
CA PRO A 82 -18.73 -26.22 2.56
C PRO A 82 -19.43 -24.93 3.01
N VAL A 83 -19.21 -24.52 4.27
CA VAL A 83 -19.80 -23.29 4.84
C VAL A 83 -19.18 -22.04 4.21
N GLU A 84 -17.86 -22.03 4.00
CA GLU A 84 -17.17 -20.92 3.33
C GLU A 84 -17.52 -20.86 1.84
N ALA A 85 -17.68 -22.01 1.18
CA ALA A 85 -18.06 -22.08 -0.23
C ALA A 85 -19.46 -21.50 -0.46
N GLU A 86 -20.44 -21.85 0.38
CA GLU A 86 -21.79 -21.27 0.34
C GLU A 86 -21.76 -19.74 0.51
N LEU A 87 -20.97 -19.26 1.49
CA LEU A 87 -20.80 -17.83 1.71
C LEU A 87 -20.16 -17.13 0.51
N VAL A 88 -19.09 -17.70 -0.06
CA VAL A 88 -18.41 -17.10 -1.21
C VAL A 88 -19.32 -17.11 -2.44
N GLU A 89 -20.09 -18.16 -2.66
CA GLU A 89 -21.05 -18.26 -3.76
C GLU A 89 -22.13 -17.16 -3.66
N GLU A 90 -22.70 -16.93 -2.46
CA GLU A 90 -23.65 -15.85 -2.22
C GLU A 90 -23.02 -14.47 -2.49
N GLN A 91 -21.75 -14.29 -2.12
CA GLN A 91 -21.04 -13.02 -2.24
C GLN A 91 -20.31 -12.83 -3.59
N LEU A 92 -20.38 -13.79 -4.52
CA LEU A 92 -19.74 -13.69 -5.84
C LEU A 92 -20.05 -12.38 -6.58
N PRO A 93 -21.30 -11.86 -6.59
CA PRO A 93 -21.61 -10.58 -7.24
C PRO A 93 -20.84 -9.41 -6.61
N ILE A 94 -20.66 -9.42 -5.29
CA ILE A 94 -19.92 -8.38 -4.57
C ILE A 94 -18.42 -8.52 -4.84
N LEU A 95 -17.88 -9.73 -4.80
CA LEU A 95 -16.47 -10.00 -5.13
C LEU A 95 -16.12 -9.52 -6.55
N LYS A 96 -16.98 -9.82 -7.52
CA LYS A 96 -16.83 -9.31 -8.90
C LYS A 96 -16.91 -7.79 -8.96
N LYS A 97 -17.85 -7.19 -8.23
CA LYS A 97 -18.00 -5.73 -8.17
C LYS A 97 -16.76 -5.03 -7.60
N ILE A 98 -16.07 -5.65 -6.64
CA ILE A 98 -14.87 -5.08 -6.02
C ILE A 98 -13.57 -5.41 -6.78
N GLY A 99 -13.65 -6.05 -7.97
CA GLY A 99 -12.50 -6.28 -8.84
C GLY A 99 -11.86 -7.66 -8.76
N PHE A 100 -12.52 -8.65 -8.17
CA PHE A 100 -12.08 -10.04 -8.25
C PHE A 100 -12.68 -10.76 -9.46
N ASP A 101 -11.83 -11.43 -10.25
CA ASP A 101 -12.28 -12.35 -11.29
C ASP A 101 -12.24 -13.78 -10.74
N ILE A 102 -13.40 -14.23 -10.24
CA ILE A 102 -13.58 -15.52 -9.55
C ILE A 102 -14.66 -16.34 -10.26
N GLU A 103 -14.35 -17.62 -10.45
CA GLU A 103 -15.23 -18.62 -11.04
C GLU A 103 -15.38 -19.84 -10.12
N ILE A 104 -16.57 -20.44 -10.11
CA ILE A 104 -16.85 -21.68 -9.40
C ILE A 104 -16.15 -22.84 -10.12
N PHE A 105 -15.46 -23.69 -9.38
CA PHE A 105 -14.71 -24.84 -9.89
C PHE A 105 -15.02 -26.10 -9.06
N GLY A 106 -16.27 -26.54 -9.09
CA GLY A 106 -16.76 -27.66 -8.28
C GLY A 106 -17.47 -27.20 -7.00
N PRO A 107 -17.83 -28.12 -6.10
CA PRO A 107 -18.72 -27.81 -4.97
C PRO A 107 -18.08 -26.89 -3.93
N ASN A 108 -16.77 -27.02 -3.71
CA ASN A 108 -16.05 -26.34 -2.63
C ASN A 108 -14.76 -25.67 -3.13
N ALA A 109 -14.63 -25.44 -4.43
CA ALA A 109 -13.42 -24.90 -5.01
C ALA A 109 -13.74 -23.78 -6.00
N PHE A 110 -12.86 -22.78 -6.01
CA PHE A 110 -12.99 -21.58 -6.83
C PHE A 110 -11.67 -21.30 -7.52
N ILE A 111 -11.73 -20.78 -8.75
CA ILE A 111 -10.55 -20.31 -9.48
C ILE A 111 -10.54 -18.79 -9.46
N ILE A 112 -9.45 -18.22 -8.99
CA ILE A 112 -9.16 -16.78 -9.03
C ILE A 112 -8.27 -16.53 -10.24
N ARG A 113 -8.75 -15.73 -11.20
CA ARG A 113 -8.00 -15.33 -12.40
C ARG A 113 -7.46 -13.91 -12.33
N GLY A 114 -8.03 -13.08 -11.46
CA GLY A 114 -7.66 -11.69 -11.35
C GLY A 114 -8.03 -11.08 -10.00
N ILE A 115 -7.27 -10.07 -9.61
CA ILE A 115 -7.43 -9.34 -8.34
C ILE A 115 -7.57 -7.83 -8.61
N PRO A 116 -8.11 -7.05 -7.66
CA PRO A 116 -8.17 -5.59 -7.78
C PRO A 116 -6.76 -4.96 -7.88
N SER A 117 -6.63 -3.82 -8.55
CA SER A 117 -5.33 -3.10 -8.73
C SER A 117 -5.33 -1.59 -8.47
#